data_AF-A0A520H560-F1
#
_entry.id   AF-A0A520H560-F1
#
_cell.length_a   1.000
_cell.length_b   1.000
_cell.length_c   1.000
_cell.angle_alpha   90.00
_cell.angle_beta   90.00
_cell.angle_gamma   90.00
#
_symmetry.space_group_name_H-M   'P 1'
#
loop_
_entity.id
_entity.type
_entity.pdbx_description
1 polymer ?
#
loop_
_entity_poly.entity_id
_entity_poly.type
_entity_poly.pdbx_seq_one_letter_code
_entity_poly.pdbx_strand_id
1 'polypeptide(L)'
;SWPINVPFEYTDGQNTITVKGQPDMSKVRLYMLGVKNPRRTTANSRTDDGLDKSAQIWFNELRLTEFDERGGWAATARMSAKLADFADVNVSGSKSTIGFGSLEKRVSERNRADNVFFDVSSNIELGKLLPKKSGVKVPMFVSYSTQISTPQYNPLTPDIELKNALEGVSKAEKKAILNYSQDYTTRNSINFTNVHKERDPEKKAKLWDIENLNASYAYTKFYHRDFINENNIQQTYRGSLEYRYAAQARSYQPFDKIIKNNTLALIRDINFTLMPSAINFRIDVDRYYAENSLRNNDPGNAIPVNTTFNKNFLITRVYGISWNLTRSLTLDFDATNYSIIDEPEGRINGLKTDTVWQNLKRLGRTTDYNHNMNITYN
;
A
#
# COMPACT_ATOMS: atom_id res chain seq x y z
N SER A 1 -11.29 -35.51 20.73
CA SER A 1 -12.19 -34.83 19.79
C SER A 1 -13.31 -35.78 19.41
N TRP A 2 -14.55 -35.31 19.35
CA TRP A 2 -15.67 -36.12 18.87
C TRP A 2 -15.59 -36.25 17.33
N PRO A 3 -15.89 -37.40 16.72
CA PRO A 3 -15.84 -37.55 15.26
C PRO A 3 -16.88 -36.64 14.57
N ILE A 4 -16.44 -35.81 13.62
CA ILE A 4 -17.28 -34.82 12.92
C ILE A 4 -18.45 -35.48 12.17
N ASN A 5 -18.30 -36.73 11.75
CA ASN A 5 -19.30 -37.50 11.01
C ASN A 5 -20.33 -38.22 11.92
N VAL A 6 -20.12 -38.26 13.24
CA VAL A 6 -21.01 -38.91 14.20
C VAL A 6 -21.83 -37.83 14.92
N PRO A 7 -23.17 -37.95 14.97
CA PRO A 7 -23.98 -37.04 15.77
C PRO A 7 -23.57 -37.06 17.24
N PHE A 8 -23.31 -35.89 17.80
CA PHE A 8 -23.13 -35.68 19.23
C PHE A 8 -24.47 -35.28 19.83
N GLU A 9 -24.92 -35.98 20.87
CA GLU A 9 -26.17 -35.67 21.56
C GLU A 9 -25.88 -35.13 22.95
N TYR A 10 -26.42 -33.96 23.25
CA TYR A 10 -26.45 -33.35 24.57
C TYR A 10 -27.89 -33.22 25.03
N THR A 11 -28.20 -33.62 26.26
CA THR A 11 -29.54 -33.51 26.83
C THR A 11 -29.46 -32.66 28.09
N ASP A 12 -30.27 -31.61 28.17
CA ASP A 12 -30.37 -30.72 29.34
C ASP A 12 -31.42 -31.20 30.37
N GLY A 13 -32.06 -32.34 30.08
CA GLY A 13 -33.11 -32.96 30.88
C GLY A 13 -34.49 -32.92 30.21
N GLN A 14 -34.80 -31.85 29.45
CA GLN A 14 -36.08 -31.70 28.74
C GLN A 14 -35.92 -31.70 27.22
N ASN A 15 -34.79 -31.17 26.73
CA ASN A 15 -34.47 -31.03 25.33
C ASN A 15 -33.25 -31.86 24.98
N THR A 16 -33.24 -32.39 23.76
CA THR A 16 -32.06 -33.05 23.18
C THR A 16 -31.53 -32.19 22.05
N ILE A 17 -30.27 -31.77 22.18
CA ILE A 17 -29.52 -31.04 21.17
C ILE A 17 -28.61 -32.05 20.46
N THR A 18 -28.83 -32.22 19.16
CA THR A 18 -27.99 -33.08 18.31
C THR A 18 -27.14 -32.22 17.40
N VAL A 19 -25.81 -32.32 17.53
CA VAL A 19 -24.84 -31.62 16.68
C VAL A 19 -24.16 -32.63 15.77
N LYS A 20 -24.19 -32.39 14.46
CA LYS A 20 -23.43 -33.17 13.48
C LYS A 20 -22.56 -32.23 12.67
N GLY A 21 -21.27 -32.51 12.58
CA GLY A 21 -20.30 -31.61 11.94
C GLY A 21 -19.84 -30.47 12.84
N GLN A 22 -19.37 -29.38 12.22
CA GLN A 22 -19.03 -28.12 12.87
C GLN A 22 -19.95 -27.01 12.32
N PRO A 23 -21.19 -26.91 12.81
CA PRO A 23 -22.13 -25.90 12.33
C PRO A 23 -21.66 -24.49 12.69
N ASP A 24 -21.75 -23.56 11.74
CA ASP A 24 -21.44 -22.15 11.95
C ASP A 24 -22.73 -21.35 12.15
N MET A 25 -23.01 -20.98 13.40
CA MET A 25 -24.19 -20.21 13.77
C MET A 25 -24.17 -18.78 13.21
N SER A 26 -23.03 -18.28 12.74
CA SER A 26 -22.95 -16.97 12.07
C SER A 26 -23.43 -17.00 10.62
N LYS A 27 -23.62 -18.19 10.03
CA LYS A 27 -23.98 -18.38 8.61
C LYS A 27 -25.14 -19.36 8.42
N VAL A 28 -26.16 -19.28 9.27
CA VAL A 28 -27.35 -20.12 9.11
C VAL A 28 -28.09 -19.75 7.83
N ARG A 29 -28.22 -20.71 6.90
CA ARG A 29 -28.89 -20.52 5.61
C ARG A 29 -30.30 -21.10 5.56
N LEU A 30 -30.55 -22.15 6.34
CA LEU A 30 -31.80 -22.90 6.33
C LEU A 30 -32.21 -23.16 7.77
N TYR A 31 -33.45 -22.81 8.09
CA TYR A 31 -34.14 -23.26 9.28
C TYR A 31 -35.21 -24.26 8.85
N MET A 32 -35.27 -25.41 9.52
CA MET A 32 -36.32 -26.39 9.31
C MET A 32 -37.03 -26.60 10.64
N LEU A 33 -38.33 -26.32 10.66
CA LEU A 33 -39.21 -26.66 11.77
C LEU A 33 -40.09 -27.83 11.32
N GLY A 34 -40.25 -28.82 12.19
CA GLY A 34 -41.04 -29.99 11.89
C GLY A 34 -41.33 -30.80 13.14
N VAL A 35 -42.28 -31.73 13.01
CA VAL A 35 -42.64 -32.67 14.08
C VAL A 35 -42.23 -34.07 13.66
N LYS A 36 -41.57 -34.78 14.56
CA LYS A 36 -41.11 -36.15 14.37
C LYS A 36 -41.90 -37.07 15.29
N ASN A 37 -42.68 -37.99 14.72
CA ASN A 37 -43.19 -39.14 15.46
C ASN A 37 -42.05 -40.17 15.57
N PRO A 38 -41.47 -40.40 16.76
CA PRO A 38 -40.43 -41.41 16.91
C PRO A 38 -40.99 -42.80 16.58
N ARG A 39 -40.12 -43.68 16.08
CA ARG A 39 -40.49 -45.09 15.93
C ARG A 39 -40.29 -45.77 17.27
N ARG A 40 -41.22 -46.64 17.65
CA ARG A 40 -41.05 -47.53 18.78
C ARG A 40 -39.84 -48.44 18.54
N THR A 41 -38.93 -48.42 19.52
CA THR A 41 -37.73 -49.24 19.62
C THR A 41 -37.77 -50.01 20.95
N THR A 42 -36.85 -50.95 21.13
CA THR A 42 -36.66 -51.63 22.41
C THR A 42 -36.24 -50.67 23.53
N ALA A 43 -35.60 -49.54 23.19
CA ALA A 43 -35.10 -48.57 24.16
C ALA A 43 -36.17 -47.60 24.69
N ASN A 44 -37.23 -47.32 23.91
CA ASN A 44 -38.34 -46.42 24.30
C ASN A 44 -39.69 -47.16 24.41
N SER A 45 -39.68 -48.49 24.56
CA SER A 45 -40.89 -49.33 24.50
C SER A 45 -41.94 -49.05 25.58
N ARG A 46 -41.57 -48.34 26.66
CA ARG A 46 -42.48 -47.93 27.75
C ARG A 46 -43.04 -46.51 27.58
N THR A 47 -42.41 -45.69 26.74
CA THR A 47 -42.77 -44.27 26.55
C THR A 47 -43.35 -43.98 25.16
N ASP A 48 -43.29 -44.95 24.25
CA ASP A 48 -43.78 -44.86 22.88
C ASP A 48 -44.70 -46.07 22.58
N ASP A 49 -45.96 -45.81 22.21
CA ASP A 49 -46.95 -46.85 21.92
C ASP A 49 -46.78 -47.45 20.50
N GLY A 50 -46.02 -46.79 19.62
CA GLY A 50 -45.77 -47.22 18.25
C GLY A 50 -46.93 -46.97 17.28
N LEU A 51 -47.89 -46.12 17.64
CA LEU A 51 -49.07 -45.83 16.83
C LEU A 51 -48.91 -44.56 15.99
N ASP A 52 -49.68 -44.50 14.90
CA ASP A 52 -49.83 -43.28 14.12
C ASP A 52 -50.47 -42.17 14.98
N LYS A 53 -50.00 -40.94 14.78
CA LYS A 53 -50.46 -39.76 15.53
C LYS A 53 -51.10 -38.76 14.58
N SER A 54 -52.27 -38.26 14.96
CA SER A 54 -52.91 -37.11 14.31
C SER A 54 -52.80 -35.93 15.25
N ALA A 55 -52.22 -34.82 14.79
CA ALA A 55 -52.01 -33.63 15.59
C ALA A 55 -52.17 -32.37 14.74
N GLN A 56 -52.71 -31.32 15.35
CA GLN A 56 -52.70 -29.97 14.80
C GLN A 56 -51.63 -29.16 15.55
N ILE A 57 -50.55 -28.81 14.85
CA ILE A 57 -49.42 -28.10 15.42
C ILE A 57 -49.37 -26.70 14.82
N TRP A 58 -49.26 -25.70 15.69
CA TRP A 58 -49.08 -24.30 15.30
C TRP A 58 -47.70 -23.82 15.77
N PHE A 59 -46.92 -23.28 14.84
CA PHE A 59 -45.67 -22.57 15.15
C PHE A 59 -45.96 -21.07 15.05
N ASN A 60 -45.75 -20.34 16.14
CA ASN A 60 -46.10 -18.92 16.21
C ASN A 60 -44.89 -18.03 15.87
N GLU A 61 -43.92 -17.92 16.77
CA GLU A 61 -42.77 -17.04 16.63
C GLU A 61 -41.46 -17.79 16.90
N LEU A 62 -40.47 -17.56 16.04
CA LEU A 62 -39.08 -17.89 16.31
C LEU A 62 -38.32 -16.58 16.51
N ARG A 63 -37.98 -16.28 17.76
CA ARG A 63 -37.26 -15.08 18.15
C ARG A 63 -35.95 -15.45 18.81
N LEU A 64 -34.88 -14.75 18.43
CA LEU A 64 -33.67 -14.72 19.24
C LEU A 64 -33.86 -13.67 20.36
N THR A 65 -33.73 -14.12 21.60
CA THR A 65 -33.78 -13.27 22.80
C THR A 65 -32.39 -13.15 23.40
N GLU A 66 -32.20 -12.21 24.33
CA GLU A 66 -30.94 -12.02 25.07
C GLU A 66 -29.76 -11.66 24.17
N PHE A 67 -29.86 -10.50 23.52
CA PHE A 67 -28.73 -9.95 22.79
C PHE A 67 -27.60 -9.59 23.75
N ASP A 68 -26.37 -9.77 23.30
CA ASP A 68 -25.20 -9.33 24.03
C ASP A 68 -25.15 -7.78 24.06
N GLU A 69 -25.50 -7.21 25.20
CA GLU A 69 -25.51 -5.76 25.44
C GLU A 69 -24.15 -5.23 25.94
N ARG A 70 -23.08 -6.05 25.92
CA ARG A 70 -21.73 -5.62 26.33
C ARG A 70 -21.33 -4.36 25.58
N GLY A 71 -21.07 -3.30 26.34
CA GLY A 71 -20.54 -2.06 25.83
C GLY A 71 -19.05 -2.18 25.49
N GLY A 72 -18.61 -1.40 24.51
CA GLY A 72 -17.19 -1.17 24.27
C GLY A 72 -16.81 0.28 24.51
N TRP A 73 -15.51 0.54 24.60
CA TRP A 73 -14.97 1.89 24.69
C TRP A 73 -14.01 2.14 23.54
N ALA A 74 -13.79 3.41 23.25
CA ALA A 74 -12.71 3.84 22.38
C ALA A 74 -11.98 5.03 23.00
N ALA A 75 -10.67 5.08 22.78
CA ALA A 75 -9.84 6.20 23.15
C ALA A 75 -8.97 6.56 21.95
N THR A 76 -8.82 7.86 21.70
CA THR A 76 -7.91 8.39 20.69
C THR A 76 -7.05 9.46 21.34
N ALA A 77 -5.74 9.36 21.13
CA ALA A 77 -4.76 10.35 21.55
C ALA A 77 -4.03 10.87 20.31
N ARG A 78 -3.81 12.18 20.24
CA ARG A 78 -3.07 12.84 19.16
C ARG A 78 -2.14 13.88 19.77
N MET A 79 -0.90 13.91 19.30
CA MET A 79 0.11 14.86 19.70
C MET A 79 0.76 15.42 18.44
N SER A 80 0.88 16.74 18.37
CA SER A 80 1.57 17.45 17.29
C SER A 80 2.57 18.41 17.91
N ALA A 81 3.82 18.35 17.46
CA ALA A 81 4.89 19.24 17.91
C ALA A 81 5.57 19.90 16.70
N LYS A 82 5.69 21.22 16.73
CA LYS A 82 6.38 22.00 15.70
C LYS A 82 7.70 22.53 16.26
N LEU A 83 8.80 22.13 15.63
CA LEU A 83 10.17 22.53 15.95
C LEU A 83 10.58 23.67 15.01
N ALA A 84 10.03 24.85 15.26
CA ALA A 84 10.25 26.07 14.47
C ALA A 84 10.10 25.85 12.95
N ASP A 85 11.19 26.00 12.20
CA ASP A 85 11.29 25.81 10.75
C ASP A 85 12.06 24.52 10.36
N PHE A 86 12.38 23.67 11.34
CA PHE A 86 13.14 22.44 11.12
C PHE A 86 12.25 21.22 10.94
N ALA A 87 11.26 21.00 11.80
CA ALA A 87 10.44 19.80 11.73
C ALA A 87 9.04 19.96 12.32
N ASP A 88 8.09 19.21 11.78
CA ASP A 88 6.77 18.98 12.33
C ASP A 88 6.66 17.47 12.63
N VAL A 89 6.32 17.11 13.87
CA VAL A 89 6.18 15.72 14.32
C VAL A 89 4.73 15.50 14.75
N ASN A 90 4.07 14.48 14.20
CA ASN A 90 2.72 14.09 14.55
C ASN A 90 2.73 12.64 15.03
N VAL A 91 2.09 12.39 16.16
CA VAL A 91 1.88 11.06 16.73
C VAL A 91 0.38 10.90 16.97
N SER A 92 -0.19 9.80 16.51
CA SER A 92 -1.58 9.45 16.77
C SER A 92 -1.69 7.99 17.20
N GLY A 93 -2.56 7.76 18.17
CA GLY A 93 -2.88 6.44 18.67
C GLY A 93 -4.37 6.33 18.90
N SER A 94 -4.96 5.19 18.55
CA SER A 94 -6.34 4.91 18.92
C SER A 94 -6.51 3.44 19.29
N LYS A 95 -7.46 3.20 20.19
CA LYS A 95 -7.88 1.88 20.60
C LYS A 95 -9.41 1.86 20.67
N SER A 96 -10.03 0.82 20.15
CA SER A 96 -11.45 0.54 20.33
C SER A 96 -11.63 -0.93 20.66
N THR A 97 -12.57 -1.23 21.56
CA THR A 97 -12.82 -2.61 21.98
C THR A 97 -14.04 -3.22 21.27
N ILE A 98 -14.17 -4.53 21.41
CA ILE A 98 -15.39 -5.26 21.05
C ILE A 98 -16.61 -4.59 21.72
N GLY A 99 -17.70 -4.46 20.98
CA GLY A 99 -18.94 -3.81 21.41
C GLY A 99 -18.98 -2.29 21.18
N PHE A 100 -17.86 -1.64 20.84
CA PHE A 100 -17.85 -0.21 20.54
C PHE A 100 -18.53 0.09 19.20
N GLY A 101 -19.33 1.14 19.16
CA GLY A 101 -20.04 1.59 17.97
C GLY A 101 -20.67 2.97 18.20
N SER A 102 -21.05 3.64 17.12
CA SER A 102 -21.84 4.86 17.19
C SER A 102 -23.30 4.56 17.56
N LEU A 103 -24.04 5.56 18.03
CA LEU A 103 -25.38 5.42 18.61
C LEU A 103 -26.41 4.81 17.64
N GLU A 104 -26.23 5.07 16.35
CA GLU A 104 -27.09 4.60 15.26
C GLU A 104 -26.83 3.15 14.85
N LYS A 105 -25.75 2.51 15.33
CA LYS A 105 -25.40 1.12 14.95
C LYS A 105 -26.29 0.11 15.65
N ARG A 106 -26.82 -0.84 14.87
CA ARG A 106 -27.49 -2.04 15.41
C ARG A 106 -26.48 -2.92 16.16
N VAL A 107 -26.97 -3.77 17.07
CA VAL A 107 -26.12 -4.68 17.85
C VAL A 107 -25.24 -5.56 16.96
N SER A 108 -25.75 -6.02 15.82
CA SER A 108 -25.01 -6.81 14.82
C SER A 108 -23.92 -6.04 14.07
N GLU A 109 -23.97 -4.71 14.08
CA GLU A 109 -23.04 -3.81 13.35
C GLU A 109 -21.97 -3.21 14.27
N ARG A 110 -22.06 -3.48 15.58
CA ARG A 110 -21.05 -3.08 16.57
C ARG A 110 -19.74 -3.83 16.32
N ASN A 111 -18.65 -3.22 16.77
CA ASN A 111 -17.31 -3.74 16.55
C ASN A 111 -17.16 -5.14 17.16
N ARG A 112 -16.66 -6.10 16.39
CA ARG A 112 -16.40 -7.49 16.81
C ARG A 112 -14.91 -7.81 16.94
N ALA A 113 -14.07 -6.78 17.00
CA ALA A 113 -12.64 -6.91 17.18
C ALA A 113 -12.07 -5.81 18.08
N ASP A 114 -11.01 -6.11 18.81
CA ASP A 114 -10.20 -5.09 19.47
C ASP A 114 -9.26 -4.48 18.43
N ASN A 115 -9.47 -3.21 18.11
CA ASN A 115 -8.65 -2.49 17.14
C ASN A 115 -7.66 -1.59 17.87
N VAL A 116 -6.39 -1.69 17.49
CA VAL A 116 -5.30 -0.83 17.95
C VAL A 116 -4.65 -0.21 16.72
N PHE A 117 -4.56 1.12 16.70
CA PHE A 117 -3.89 1.88 15.67
C PHE A 117 -2.83 2.77 16.30
N PHE A 118 -1.66 2.80 15.69
CA PHE A 118 -0.57 3.69 16.05
C PHE A 118 0.04 4.25 14.77
N ASP A 119 0.26 5.55 14.72
CA ASP A 119 0.87 6.24 13.60
C ASP A 119 1.78 7.34 14.12
N VAL A 120 2.96 7.44 13.53
CA VAL A 120 3.91 8.52 13.73
C VAL A 120 4.37 9.01 12.37
N SER A 121 4.38 10.31 12.20
CA SER A 121 4.86 10.96 10.98
C SER A 121 5.65 12.22 11.31
N SER A 122 6.61 12.56 10.46
CA SER A 122 7.33 13.80 10.58
C SER A 122 7.70 14.36 9.22
N ASN A 123 7.50 15.67 9.07
CA ASN A 123 8.08 16.47 8.00
C ASN A 123 9.33 17.15 8.57
N ILE A 124 10.48 17.00 7.92
CA ILE A 124 11.78 17.49 8.37
C ILE A 124 12.45 18.22 7.21
N GLU A 125 12.87 19.46 7.42
CA GLU A 125 13.72 20.21 6.49
C GLU A 125 15.19 19.99 6.89
N LEU A 126 15.80 18.93 6.36
CA LEU A 126 17.20 18.58 6.64
C LEU A 126 18.18 19.65 6.13
N GLY A 127 17.75 20.50 5.18
CA GLY A 127 18.53 21.63 4.70
C GLY A 127 18.85 22.66 5.79
N LYS A 128 18.06 22.73 6.88
CA LYS A 128 18.36 23.60 8.03
C LYS A 128 19.60 23.20 8.82
N LEU A 129 20.07 21.96 8.68
CA LEU A 129 21.33 21.49 9.30
C LEU A 129 22.57 22.00 8.56
N LEU A 130 22.40 22.52 7.34
CA LEU A 130 23.47 23.09 6.52
C LEU A 130 23.56 24.61 6.71
N PRO A 131 24.73 25.24 6.44
CA PRO A 131 24.86 26.68 6.51
C PRO A 131 23.85 27.38 5.59
N LYS A 132 23.22 28.46 6.04
CA LYS A 132 22.21 29.22 5.25
C LYS A 132 22.70 29.63 3.86
N LYS A 133 24.00 29.93 3.72
CA LYS A 133 24.63 30.30 2.44
C LYS A 133 24.69 29.15 1.41
N SER A 134 24.47 27.91 1.83
CA SER A 134 24.48 26.76 0.92
C SER A 134 23.28 26.76 -0.04
N GLY A 135 22.14 27.33 0.40
CA GLY A 135 20.89 27.34 -0.38
C GLY A 135 20.28 25.96 -0.62
N VAL A 136 20.79 24.90 0.03
CA VAL A 136 20.32 23.53 -0.19
C VAL A 136 19.02 23.29 0.57
N LYS A 137 18.02 22.76 -0.13
CA LYS A 137 16.73 22.32 0.40
C LYS A 137 16.68 20.81 0.37
N VAL A 138 16.37 20.21 1.52
CA VAL A 138 16.23 18.76 1.66
C VAL A 138 14.95 18.47 2.47
N PRO A 139 13.76 18.66 1.88
CA PRO A 139 12.50 18.29 2.51
C PRO A 139 12.38 16.76 2.56
N MET A 140 12.23 16.22 3.77
CA MET A 140 12.04 14.80 4.03
C MET A 140 10.72 14.59 4.80
N PHE A 141 9.93 13.62 4.36
CA PHE A 141 8.79 13.08 5.08
C PHE A 141 9.10 11.64 5.49
N VAL A 142 8.83 11.29 6.74
CA VAL A 142 8.92 9.92 7.24
C VAL A 142 7.64 9.57 7.98
N SER A 143 7.11 8.36 7.76
CA SER A 143 5.99 7.85 8.54
C SER A 143 6.10 6.36 8.82
N TYR A 144 5.53 5.96 9.95
CA TYR A 144 5.38 4.60 10.39
C TYR A 144 4.00 4.45 11.01
N SER A 145 3.20 3.51 10.52
CA SER A 145 1.90 3.16 11.09
C SER A 145 1.75 1.66 11.27
N THR A 146 1.01 1.28 12.29
CA THR A 146 0.65 -0.09 12.61
C THR A 146 -0.83 -0.13 12.98
N GLN A 147 -1.53 -1.10 12.40
CA GLN A 147 -2.92 -1.41 12.71
C GLN A 147 -3.02 -2.88 13.08
N ILE A 148 -3.65 -3.17 14.21
CA ILE A 148 -3.86 -4.51 14.72
C ILE A 148 -5.35 -4.65 15.02
N SER A 149 -6.02 -5.59 14.37
CA SER A 149 -7.39 -6.00 14.69
C SER A 149 -7.36 -7.41 15.26
N THR A 150 -7.78 -7.55 16.51
CA THR A 150 -7.86 -8.85 17.20
C THR A 150 -9.32 -9.28 17.27
N PRO A 151 -9.75 -10.31 16.54
CA PRO A 151 -11.16 -10.69 16.49
C PRO A 151 -11.64 -11.24 17.84
N GLN A 152 -12.93 -11.06 18.13
CA GLN A 152 -13.59 -11.63 19.30
C GLN A 152 -13.54 -13.17 19.30
N TYR A 153 -13.75 -13.78 18.14
CA TYR A 153 -13.83 -15.22 17.95
C TYR A 153 -12.58 -15.74 17.23
N ASN A 154 -12.19 -16.97 17.53
CA ASN A 154 -11.07 -17.63 16.86
C ASN A 154 -11.46 -17.90 15.39
N PRO A 155 -10.72 -17.40 14.39
CA PRO A 155 -11.08 -17.62 12.98
C PRO A 155 -10.98 -19.07 12.52
N LEU A 156 -10.23 -19.92 13.23
CA LEU A 156 -10.17 -21.36 12.97
C LEU A 156 -11.40 -22.10 13.53
N THR A 157 -11.92 -21.63 14.67
CA THR A 157 -13.07 -22.19 15.41
C THR A 157 -13.96 -21.04 15.87
N PRO A 158 -14.84 -20.51 14.99
CA PRO A 158 -15.56 -19.26 15.22
C PRO A 158 -16.63 -19.34 16.32
N ASP A 159 -16.85 -20.53 16.87
CA ASP A 159 -17.69 -20.83 18.03
C ASP A 159 -17.00 -20.50 19.37
N ILE A 160 -15.67 -20.39 19.39
CA ILE A 160 -14.89 -20.14 20.61
C ILE A 160 -14.36 -18.71 20.61
N GLU A 161 -14.57 -17.98 21.72
CA GLU A 161 -13.94 -16.66 21.90
C GLU A 161 -12.41 -16.82 21.88
N LEU A 162 -11.72 -15.96 21.12
CA LEU A 162 -10.26 -16.00 20.98
C LEU A 162 -9.59 -15.88 22.34
N LYS A 163 -10.15 -15.09 23.25
CA LYS A 163 -9.65 -14.96 24.62
C LYS A 163 -9.56 -16.32 25.32
N ASN A 164 -10.60 -17.14 25.24
CA ASN A 164 -10.64 -18.47 25.85
C ASN A 164 -9.62 -19.41 25.21
N ALA A 165 -9.45 -19.33 23.88
CA ALA A 165 -8.42 -20.10 23.17
C ALA A 165 -6.97 -19.71 23.56
N LEU A 166 -6.78 -18.52 24.15
CA LEU A 166 -5.48 -18.02 24.61
C LEU A 166 -5.24 -18.25 26.11
N GLU A 167 -6.22 -18.76 26.86
CA GLU A 167 -6.11 -19.06 28.29
C GLU A 167 -5.43 -20.43 28.50
N GLY A 168 -4.49 -20.51 29.46
CA GLY A 168 -3.82 -21.76 29.81
C GLY A 168 -2.77 -22.29 28.82
N VAL A 169 -2.61 -21.68 27.64
CA VAL A 169 -1.59 -22.05 26.63
C VAL A 169 -0.23 -21.41 26.92
N SER A 170 0.85 -22.03 26.42
CA SER A 170 2.20 -21.50 26.55
C SER A 170 2.38 -20.17 25.79
N LYS A 171 3.42 -19.39 26.13
CA LYS A 171 3.73 -18.13 25.44
C LYS A 171 4.01 -18.32 23.94
N ALA A 172 4.62 -19.45 23.56
CA ALA A 172 4.91 -19.77 22.17
C ALA A 172 3.61 -20.07 21.39
N GLU A 173 2.73 -20.88 21.96
CA GLU A 173 1.42 -21.19 21.38
C GLU A 173 0.55 -19.93 21.28
N LYS A 174 0.50 -19.10 22.33
CA LYS A 174 -0.19 -17.80 22.30
C LYS A 174 0.28 -16.92 21.14
N LYS A 175 1.59 -16.84 20.90
CA LYS A 175 2.16 -16.08 19.78
C LYS A 175 1.75 -16.69 18.43
N ALA A 176 1.73 -18.02 18.32
CA ALA A 176 1.28 -18.70 17.10
C ALA A 176 -0.22 -18.44 16.83
N ILE A 177 -1.07 -18.53 17.86
CA ILE A 177 -2.50 -18.27 17.76
C ILE A 177 -2.77 -16.83 17.31
N LEU A 178 -2.14 -15.85 17.96
CA LEU A 178 -2.23 -14.44 17.57
C LEU A 178 -1.63 -14.18 16.17
N ASN A 179 -0.67 -15.00 15.72
CA ASN A 179 -0.06 -14.81 14.42
C ASN A 179 -1.04 -15.05 13.27
N TYR A 180 -1.91 -16.06 13.37
CA TYR A 180 -2.96 -16.31 12.38
C TYR A 180 -4.27 -15.61 12.68
N SER A 181 -4.55 -15.29 13.94
CA SER A 181 -5.87 -14.74 14.31
C SER A 181 -5.99 -13.24 14.06
N GLN A 182 -4.90 -12.49 14.20
CA GLN A 182 -4.92 -11.04 14.09
C GLN A 182 -4.78 -10.58 12.64
N ASP A 183 -5.61 -9.62 12.22
CA ASP A 183 -5.29 -8.76 11.08
C ASP A 183 -4.25 -7.76 11.55
N TYR A 184 -3.06 -7.83 10.95
CA TYR A 184 -1.93 -7.00 11.30
C TYR A 184 -1.41 -6.33 10.04
N THR A 185 -1.45 -5.00 10.03
CA THR A 185 -0.99 -4.17 8.93
C THR A 185 0.06 -3.18 9.42
N THR A 186 1.14 -3.01 8.67
CA THR A 186 2.11 -1.93 8.86
C THR A 186 2.34 -1.17 7.57
N ARG A 187 2.51 0.14 7.68
CA ARG A 187 2.88 1.00 6.55
C ARG A 187 4.02 1.91 6.95
N ASN A 188 5.08 1.87 6.15
CA ASN A 188 6.26 2.70 6.34
C ASN A 188 6.45 3.55 5.09
N SER A 189 6.75 4.83 5.26
CA SER A 189 7.05 5.74 4.15
C SER A 189 8.28 6.58 4.46
N ILE A 190 9.15 6.77 3.48
CA ILE A 190 10.25 7.74 3.52
C ILE A 190 10.29 8.44 2.17
N ASN A 191 10.07 9.76 2.15
CA ASN A 191 9.98 10.55 0.93
C ASN A 191 10.88 11.78 1.04
N PHE A 192 11.80 11.96 0.11
CA PHE A 192 12.53 13.18 -0.16
C PHE A 192 11.91 13.83 -1.38
N THR A 193 11.41 15.05 -1.24
CA THR A 193 10.67 15.72 -2.31
C THR A 193 11.43 16.95 -2.76
N ASN A 194 11.75 17.02 -4.06
CA ASN A 194 12.39 18.17 -4.67
C ASN A 194 13.63 18.62 -3.88
N VAL A 195 14.57 17.71 -3.64
CA VAL A 195 15.88 18.02 -3.08
C VAL A 195 16.66 18.80 -4.13
N HIS A 196 16.98 20.06 -3.84
CA HIS A 196 17.62 20.96 -4.79
C HIS A 196 18.47 22.01 -4.08
N LYS A 197 19.25 22.75 -4.86
CA LYS A 197 19.94 23.95 -4.39
C LYS A 197 19.30 25.18 -5.01
N GLU A 198 18.89 26.14 -4.18
CA GLU A 198 18.37 27.41 -4.66
C GLU A 198 19.47 28.24 -5.34
N ARG A 199 19.09 28.85 -6.46
CA ARG A 199 19.93 29.77 -7.21
C ARG A 199 19.85 31.17 -6.63
N ASP A 200 21.02 31.78 -6.49
CA ASP A 200 21.13 33.20 -6.19
C ASP A 200 20.51 34.02 -7.35
N PRO A 201 19.48 34.86 -7.09
CA PRO A 201 18.79 35.63 -8.13
C PRO A 201 19.72 36.53 -8.96
N GLU A 202 20.86 36.95 -8.40
CA GLU A 202 21.81 37.83 -9.10
C GLU A 202 22.72 37.05 -10.07
N LYS A 203 22.79 35.72 -9.97
CA LYS A 203 23.70 34.88 -10.77
C LYS A 203 23.01 34.25 -11.97
N LYS A 204 23.58 34.47 -13.14
CA LYS A 204 23.10 33.90 -14.40
C LYS A 204 23.21 32.36 -14.42
N ALA A 205 22.13 31.72 -14.86
CA ALA A 205 22.06 30.55 -15.74
C ALA A 205 23.37 30.00 -16.35
N LYS A 206 24.13 29.08 -15.72
CA LYS A 206 25.14 28.28 -16.45
C LYS A 206 24.72 26.82 -16.57
N LEU A 207 25.18 26.15 -17.62
CA LEU A 207 24.83 24.76 -17.90
C LEU A 207 25.29 23.80 -16.78
N TRP A 208 26.49 24.00 -16.25
CA TRP A 208 27.10 23.14 -15.24
C TRP A 208 26.71 23.49 -13.80
N ASP A 209 25.76 24.40 -13.61
CA ASP A 209 25.28 24.77 -12.28
C ASP A 209 24.46 23.63 -11.67
N ILE A 210 24.80 23.25 -10.44
CA ILE A 210 24.07 22.22 -9.68
C ILE A 210 22.66 22.68 -9.30
N GLU A 211 22.42 23.98 -9.30
CA GLU A 211 21.10 24.60 -9.10
C GLU A 211 20.09 24.23 -10.19
N ASN A 212 20.55 23.69 -11.32
CA ASN A 212 19.68 23.16 -12.36
C ASN A 212 19.19 21.74 -12.03
N LEU A 213 19.78 21.06 -11.03
CA LEU A 213 19.41 19.70 -10.64
C LEU A 213 18.42 19.71 -9.48
N ASN A 214 17.39 18.89 -9.60
CA ASN A 214 16.56 18.49 -8.48
C ASN A 214 16.36 16.98 -8.46
N ALA A 215 16.17 16.42 -7.27
CA ALA A 215 15.99 14.99 -7.08
C ALA A 215 14.82 14.72 -6.13
N SER A 216 14.02 13.71 -6.42
CA SER A 216 12.99 13.19 -5.52
C SER A 216 13.17 11.69 -5.34
N TYR A 217 12.93 11.19 -4.14
CA TYR A 217 12.98 9.76 -3.83
C TYR A 217 11.88 9.43 -2.84
N ALA A 218 11.05 8.44 -3.14
CA ALA A 218 10.00 7.96 -2.26
C ALA A 218 10.07 6.45 -2.13
N TYR A 219 9.95 5.97 -0.90
CA TYR A 219 9.89 4.56 -0.58
C TYR A 219 8.68 4.31 0.31
N THR A 220 7.82 3.38 -0.10
CA THR A 220 6.71 2.91 0.72
C THR A 220 6.78 1.40 0.87
N LYS A 221 6.52 0.92 2.09
CA LYS A 221 6.38 -0.51 2.39
C LYS A 221 5.06 -0.74 3.09
N PHE A 222 4.24 -1.60 2.51
CA PHE A 222 3.05 -2.18 3.11
C PHE A 222 3.37 -3.63 3.47
N TYR A 223 3.01 -4.03 4.68
CA TYR A 223 3.07 -5.41 5.12
C TYR A 223 1.75 -5.73 5.81
N HIS A 224 1.15 -6.85 5.42
CA HIS A 224 -0.10 -7.33 5.98
C HIS A 224 -0.04 -8.84 6.20
N ARG A 225 -0.64 -9.29 7.30
CA ARG A 225 -0.92 -10.69 7.58
C ARG A 225 -2.27 -10.79 8.28
N ASP A 226 -2.98 -11.86 7.99
CA ASP A 226 -4.25 -12.18 8.61
C ASP A 226 -4.44 -13.71 8.64
N PHE A 227 -5.68 -14.15 8.82
CA PHE A 227 -6.01 -15.58 8.80
C PHE A 227 -5.82 -16.21 7.42
N ILE A 228 -6.00 -15.45 6.34
CA ILE A 228 -5.94 -15.97 4.96
C ILE A 228 -4.53 -15.86 4.39
N ASN A 229 -3.87 -14.73 4.63
CA ASN A 229 -2.56 -14.36 4.12
C ASN A 229 -1.54 -14.53 5.25
N GLU A 230 -0.57 -15.41 5.03
CA GLU A 230 0.59 -15.53 5.92
C GLU A 230 1.48 -14.29 5.80
N ASN A 231 1.63 -13.79 4.57
CA ASN A 231 2.49 -12.65 4.27
C ASN A 231 2.02 -11.96 2.98
N ASN A 232 1.68 -10.68 3.07
CA ASN A 232 1.42 -9.81 1.93
C ASN A 232 2.32 -8.59 2.05
N ILE A 233 3.32 -8.48 1.17
CA ILE A 233 4.27 -7.38 1.16
C ILE A 233 4.08 -6.61 -0.14
N GLN A 234 4.02 -5.29 -0.05
CA GLN A 234 4.10 -4.40 -1.20
C GLN A 234 5.15 -3.33 -0.93
N GLN A 235 6.01 -3.08 -1.90
CA GLN A 235 7.09 -2.11 -1.84
C GLN A 235 7.04 -1.26 -3.10
N THR A 236 6.97 0.05 -2.92
CA THR A 236 7.08 1.00 -4.04
C THR A 236 8.33 1.83 -3.83
N TYR A 237 9.17 1.91 -4.86
CA TYR A 237 10.32 2.79 -4.94
C TYR A 237 10.08 3.75 -6.09
N ARG A 238 10.06 5.05 -5.82
CA ARG A 238 10.00 6.08 -6.83
C ARG A 238 11.25 6.95 -6.73
N GLY A 239 11.98 7.08 -7.82
CA GLY A 239 13.10 8.00 -7.95
C GLY A 239 12.82 8.96 -9.10
N SER A 240 13.19 10.22 -8.95
CA SER A 240 13.15 11.20 -10.03
C SER A 240 14.41 12.03 -9.95
N LEU A 241 15.08 12.21 -11.08
CA LEU A 241 16.17 13.16 -11.24
C LEU A 241 15.82 14.05 -12.41
N GLU A 242 15.75 15.35 -12.15
CA GLU A 242 15.45 16.36 -13.15
C GLU A 242 16.61 17.35 -13.26
N TYR A 243 16.95 17.68 -14.48
CA TYR A 243 17.87 18.74 -14.85
C TYR A 243 17.09 19.76 -15.68
N ARG A 244 16.99 20.99 -15.17
CA ARG A 244 16.30 22.09 -15.80
C ARG A 244 17.21 23.30 -15.89
N TYR A 245 17.69 23.56 -17.09
CA TYR A 245 18.43 24.76 -17.44
C TYR A 245 17.55 25.70 -18.26
N ALA A 246 17.58 26.98 -17.91
CA ALA A 246 16.97 28.04 -18.71
C ALA A 246 17.87 29.27 -18.64
N ALA A 247 18.19 29.85 -19.79
CA ALA A 247 18.97 31.08 -19.88
C ALA A 247 18.54 31.92 -21.09
N GLN A 248 18.79 33.22 -20.98
CA GLN A 248 18.60 34.12 -22.11
C GLN A 248 19.64 33.83 -23.19
N ALA A 249 19.18 33.63 -24.43
CA ALA A 249 20.03 33.38 -25.57
C ALA A 249 20.99 34.57 -25.82
N ARG A 250 22.29 34.29 -25.89
CA ARG A 250 23.31 35.27 -26.30
C ARG A 250 23.64 35.08 -27.77
N SER A 251 23.21 36.03 -28.59
CA SER A 251 23.48 36.07 -30.03
C SER A 251 24.88 36.64 -30.30
N TYR A 252 25.67 35.92 -31.09
CA TYR A 252 26.98 36.34 -31.57
C TYR A 252 26.87 36.75 -33.04
N GLN A 253 27.36 37.95 -33.36
CA GLN A 253 27.36 38.52 -34.71
C GLN A 253 28.82 38.72 -35.16
N PRO A 254 29.44 37.73 -35.83
CA PRO A 254 30.87 37.75 -36.14
C PRO A 254 31.28 38.88 -37.11
N PHE A 255 30.38 39.27 -38.01
CA PHE A 255 30.69 40.19 -39.11
C PHE A 255 30.22 41.63 -38.88
N ASP A 256 29.44 41.88 -37.82
CA ASP A 256 28.84 43.19 -37.50
C ASP A 256 29.89 44.31 -37.37
N LYS A 257 31.05 44.00 -36.79
CA LYS A 257 32.15 44.96 -36.61
C LYS A 257 33.04 45.13 -37.84
N ILE A 258 33.02 44.18 -38.78
CA ILE A 258 33.96 44.09 -39.91
C ILE A 258 33.31 44.65 -41.18
N ILE A 259 32.03 44.34 -41.40
CA ILE A 259 31.30 44.74 -42.61
C ILE A 259 30.43 45.94 -42.27
N LYS A 260 30.82 47.14 -42.72
CA LYS A 260 30.03 48.38 -42.51
C LYS A 260 29.17 48.76 -43.72
N ASN A 261 29.43 48.18 -44.89
CA ASN A 261 28.77 48.55 -46.15
C ASN A 261 27.39 47.88 -46.29
N ASN A 262 26.41 48.61 -46.81
CA ASN A 262 25.01 48.16 -46.89
C ASN A 262 24.78 47.06 -47.95
N THR A 263 25.64 46.97 -48.96
CA THR A 263 25.56 45.93 -50.01
C THR A 263 25.86 44.52 -49.51
N LEU A 264 26.48 44.37 -48.34
CA LEU A 264 26.79 43.07 -47.71
C LEU A 264 25.97 42.84 -46.43
N ALA A 265 24.81 43.48 -46.29
CA ALA A 265 23.95 43.37 -45.11
C ALA A 265 23.58 41.93 -44.76
N LEU A 266 23.30 41.07 -45.76
CA LEU A 266 23.01 39.65 -45.55
C LEU A 266 24.14 38.89 -44.82
N ILE A 267 25.40 39.23 -45.11
CA ILE A 267 26.56 38.59 -44.47
C ILE A 267 26.84 39.24 -43.11
N ARG A 268 26.67 40.56 -43.01
CA ARG A 268 26.82 41.32 -41.75
C ARG A 268 25.85 40.82 -40.67
N ASP A 269 24.62 40.51 -41.07
CA ASP A 269 23.51 40.21 -40.15
C ASP A 269 23.44 38.71 -39.76
N ILE A 270 24.39 37.89 -40.27
CA ILE A 270 24.58 36.52 -39.81
C ILE A 270 24.82 36.54 -38.30
N ASN A 271 24.00 35.76 -37.61
CA ASN A 271 24.03 35.66 -36.17
C ASN A 271 23.78 34.22 -35.76
N PHE A 272 24.42 33.78 -34.69
CA PHE A 272 24.22 32.45 -34.16
C PHE A 272 24.29 32.47 -32.63
N THR A 273 23.68 31.48 -31.99
CA THR A 273 23.83 31.24 -30.55
C THR A 273 24.54 29.90 -30.35
N LEU A 274 25.52 29.89 -29.43
CA LEU A 274 26.31 28.68 -29.15
C LEU A 274 25.66 27.76 -28.11
N MET A 275 24.69 28.27 -27.35
CA MET A 275 24.09 27.56 -26.23
C MET A 275 22.57 27.46 -26.42
N PRO A 276 21.96 26.33 -26.05
CA PRO A 276 20.51 26.22 -26.02
C PRO A 276 19.93 27.24 -25.04
N SER A 277 18.69 27.64 -25.29
CA SER A 277 17.95 28.58 -24.44
C SER A 277 17.33 27.87 -23.24
N ALA A 278 16.92 26.61 -23.43
CA ALA A 278 16.49 25.73 -22.34
C ALA A 278 16.87 24.28 -22.61
N ILE A 279 17.18 23.56 -21.53
CA ILE A 279 17.33 22.11 -21.53
C ILE A 279 16.50 21.58 -20.35
N ASN A 280 15.62 20.64 -20.64
CA ASN A 280 14.86 19.88 -19.67
C ASN A 280 15.19 18.40 -19.87
N PHE A 281 15.71 17.77 -18.85
CA PHE A 281 15.92 16.32 -18.83
C PHE A 281 15.37 15.77 -17.53
N ARG A 282 14.48 14.78 -17.60
CA ARG A 282 13.97 14.10 -16.41
C ARG A 282 14.06 12.61 -16.61
N ILE A 283 14.53 11.91 -15.58
CA ILE A 283 14.46 10.46 -15.50
C ILE A 283 13.68 10.07 -14.25
N ASP A 284 12.59 9.38 -14.46
CA ASP A 284 11.71 8.84 -13.43
C ASP A 284 11.87 7.33 -13.39
N VAL A 285 12.00 6.77 -12.20
CA VAL A 285 12.15 5.35 -11.91
C VAL A 285 10.99 4.97 -10.99
N ASP A 286 10.13 4.05 -11.42
CA ASP A 286 9.01 3.55 -10.61
C ASP A 286 9.09 2.02 -10.52
N ARG A 287 9.41 1.51 -9.34
CA ARG A 287 9.46 0.08 -9.04
C ARG A 287 8.39 -0.29 -8.04
N TYR A 288 7.43 -1.08 -8.48
CA TYR A 288 6.46 -1.78 -7.66
C TYR A 288 6.86 -3.25 -7.52
N TYR A 289 6.99 -3.72 -6.28
CA TYR A 289 7.22 -5.11 -5.95
C TYR A 289 6.16 -5.56 -4.95
N ALA A 290 5.45 -6.63 -5.26
CA ALA A 290 4.52 -7.25 -4.36
C ALA A 290 4.73 -8.76 -4.30
N GLU A 291 4.63 -9.32 -3.10
CA GLU A 291 4.61 -10.76 -2.87
C GLU A 291 3.45 -11.11 -1.94
N ASN A 292 2.73 -12.18 -2.28
CA ASN A 292 1.61 -12.68 -1.48
C ASN A 292 1.73 -14.19 -1.27
N SER A 293 1.77 -14.59 0.00
CA SER A 293 1.80 -15.97 0.47
C SER A 293 0.51 -16.23 1.25
N LEU A 294 -0.30 -17.16 0.75
CA LEU A 294 -1.49 -17.61 1.47
C LEU A 294 -1.08 -18.57 2.58
N ARG A 295 -1.83 -18.53 3.68
CA ARG A 295 -1.61 -19.38 4.84
C ARG A 295 -2.21 -20.76 4.61
N ASN A 296 -1.48 -21.80 4.97
CA ASN A 296 -2.04 -23.14 5.11
C ASN A 296 -2.54 -23.36 6.54
N ASN A 297 -3.86 -23.25 6.74
CA ASN A 297 -4.49 -23.42 8.05
C ASN A 297 -4.93 -24.87 8.34
N ASP A 298 -4.74 -25.80 7.38
CA ASP A 298 -5.14 -27.19 7.53
C ASP A 298 -3.89 -28.09 7.76
N PRO A 299 -3.74 -28.70 8.94
CA PRO A 299 -2.63 -29.61 9.22
C PRO A 299 -2.65 -30.89 8.37
N GLY A 300 -3.78 -31.23 7.73
CA GLY A 300 -3.91 -32.35 6.80
C GLY A 300 -3.58 -32.00 5.35
N ASN A 301 -3.41 -30.71 5.02
CA ASN A 301 -3.15 -30.28 3.67
C ASN A 301 -1.65 -30.31 3.35
N ALA A 302 -1.23 -31.32 2.60
CA ALA A 302 0.16 -31.50 2.16
C ALA A 302 0.53 -30.69 0.91
N ILE A 303 -0.44 -29.99 0.28
CA ILE A 303 -0.18 -29.22 -0.94
C ILE A 303 0.47 -27.88 -0.56
N PRO A 304 1.71 -27.61 -1.02
CA PRO A 304 2.37 -26.34 -0.73
C PRO A 304 1.66 -25.21 -1.45
N VAL A 305 1.34 -24.13 -0.72
CA VAL A 305 0.81 -22.92 -1.34
C VAL A 305 1.98 -22.02 -1.75
N ASN A 306 2.16 -21.87 -3.05
CA ASN A 306 3.27 -21.09 -3.59
C ASN A 306 3.03 -19.59 -3.44
N THR A 307 4.09 -18.86 -3.10
CA THR A 307 4.09 -17.39 -3.08
C THR A 307 3.92 -16.86 -4.50
N THR A 308 2.99 -15.94 -4.66
CA THR A 308 2.78 -15.20 -5.91
C THR A 308 3.54 -13.88 -5.87
N PHE A 309 4.00 -13.42 -7.03
CA PHE A 309 4.77 -12.19 -7.18
C PHE A 309 4.14 -11.32 -8.25
N ASN A 310 4.00 -10.02 -7.96
CA ASN A 310 3.62 -9.01 -8.95
C ASN A 310 4.71 -7.93 -8.95
N LYS A 311 5.33 -7.70 -10.10
CA LYS A 311 6.45 -6.78 -10.24
C LYS A 311 6.25 -5.89 -11.43
N ASN A 312 6.55 -4.62 -11.24
CA ASN A 312 6.58 -3.64 -12.31
C ASN A 312 7.73 -2.69 -12.05
N PHE A 313 8.65 -2.58 -13.00
CA PHE A 313 9.85 -1.75 -12.83
C PHE A 313 10.04 -0.90 -14.08
N LEU A 314 9.50 0.31 -14.03
CA LEU A 314 9.42 1.24 -15.14
C LEU A 314 10.47 2.33 -15.02
N ILE A 315 10.96 2.78 -16.16
CA ILE A 315 11.77 3.99 -16.29
C ILE A 315 11.14 4.86 -17.36
N THR A 316 10.93 6.13 -17.03
CA THR A 316 10.48 7.16 -17.99
C THR A 316 11.58 8.19 -18.14
N ARG A 317 11.95 8.50 -19.38
CA ARG A 317 12.95 9.53 -19.70
C ARG A 317 12.30 10.58 -20.57
N VAL A 318 12.34 11.83 -20.12
CA VAL A 318 11.80 12.98 -20.83
C VAL A 318 12.95 13.90 -21.20
N TYR A 319 12.99 14.30 -22.46
CA TYR A 319 13.98 15.19 -23.05
C TYR A 319 13.24 16.39 -23.63
N GLY A 320 13.73 17.59 -23.39
CA GLY A 320 13.26 18.82 -23.98
C GLY A 320 14.44 19.76 -24.21
N ILE A 321 14.66 20.19 -25.44
CA ILE A 321 15.73 21.11 -25.81
C ILE A 321 15.12 22.21 -26.65
N SER A 322 15.25 23.45 -26.20
CA SER A 322 14.88 24.63 -26.99
C SER A 322 16.14 25.43 -27.30
N TRP A 323 16.40 25.65 -28.58
CA TRP A 323 17.59 26.32 -29.08
C TRP A 323 17.24 27.36 -30.14
N ASN A 324 17.38 28.64 -29.78
CA ASN A 324 17.35 29.76 -30.70
C ASN A 324 18.64 29.83 -31.52
N LEU A 325 18.83 28.93 -32.50
CA LEU A 325 20.05 28.84 -33.32
C LEU A 325 20.47 30.19 -33.89
N THR A 326 19.51 30.99 -34.37
CA THR A 326 19.69 32.39 -34.77
C THR A 326 18.54 33.24 -34.20
N ARG A 327 18.53 34.55 -34.45
CA ARG A 327 17.41 35.44 -34.10
C ARG A 327 16.11 35.09 -34.83
N SER A 328 16.21 34.45 -36.00
CA SER A 328 15.07 34.05 -36.83
C SER A 328 14.80 32.56 -36.81
N LEU A 329 15.77 31.73 -36.39
CA LEU A 329 15.66 30.26 -36.41
C LEU A 329 15.63 29.69 -34.99
N THR A 330 14.52 29.08 -34.63
CA THR A 330 14.33 28.36 -33.36
C THR A 330 14.10 26.88 -33.63
N LEU A 331 14.79 26.03 -32.87
CA LEU A 331 14.65 24.59 -32.86
C LEU A 331 14.12 24.16 -31.50
N ASP A 332 13.02 23.43 -31.49
CA ASP A 332 12.47 22.79 -30.30
C ASP A 332 12.44 21.27 -30.53
N PHE A 333 13.03 20.52 -29.61
CA PHE A 333 13.08 19.07 -29.64
C PHE A 333 12.57 18.51 -28.32
N ASP A 334 11.49 17.73 -28.39
CA ASP A 334 10.91 17.03 -27.25
C ASP A 334 10.91 15.54 -27.54
N ALA A 335 11.29 14.73 -26.56
CA ALA A 335 11.21 13.28 -26.70
C ALA A 335 10.85 12.61 -25.37
N THR A 336 10.05 11.55 -25.44
CA THR A 336 9.76 10.68 -24.29
C THR A 336 10.12 9.25 -24.62
N ASN A 337 10.86 8.60 -23.72
CA ASN A 337 11.19 7.20 -23.81
C ASN A 337 10.67 6.45 -22.58
N TYR A 338 9.80 5.49 -22.81
CA TYR A 338 9.34 4.54 -21.81
C TYR A 338 10.16 3.25 -21.92
N SER A 339 10.67 2.77 -20.80
CA SER A 339 11.37 1.50 -20.72
C SER A 339 10.96 0.70 -19.50
N ILE A 340 11.17 -0.61 -19.59
CA ILE A 340 10.94 -1.57 -18.50
C ILE A 340 12.25 -2.25 -18.14
N ILE A 341 12.49 -2.42 -16.84
CA ILE A 341 13.58 -3.25 -16.31
C ILE A 341 13.04 -4.67 -16.17
N ASP A 342 13.53 -5.58 -17.00
CA ASP A 342 13.16 -6.98 -16.92
C ASP A 342 13.74 -7.59 -15.62
N GLU A 343 12.89 -8.09 -14.72
CA GLU A 343 13.29 -8.75 -13.48
C GLU A 343 13.09 -10.27 -13.57
N PRO A 344 14.00 -11.08 -13.00
CA PRO A 344 13.85 -12.54 -12.99
C PRO A 344 12.64 -12.98 -12.13
N GLU A 345 12.15 -14.19 -12.38
CA GLU A 345 11.00 -14.76 -11.67
C GLU A 345 11.26 -14.93 -10.16
N GLY A 346 10.20 -14.84 -9.34
CA GLY A 346 10.23 -15.15 -7.92
C GLY A 346 10.87 -14.08 -7.04
N ARG A 347 11.24 -14.40 -5.80
CA ARG A 347 11.90 -13.43 -4.91
C ARG A 347 13.27 -13.04 -5.48
N ILE A 348 13.63 -11.75 -5.36
CA ILE A 348 14.93 -11.22 -5.80
C ILE A 348 15.96 -11.45 -4.67
N ASN A 349 16.82 -12.46 -4.84
CA ASN A 349 17.90 -12.80 -3.91
C ASN A 349 19.13 -13.36 -4.64
N GLY A 350 20.30 -13.28 -4.01
CA GLY A 350 21.56 -13.78 -4.56
C GLY A 350 21.89 -13.19 -5.94
N LEU A 351 22.22 -14.06 -6.89
CA LEU A 351 22.60 -13.70 -8.27
C LEU A 351 21.51 -12.91 -9.03
N LYS A 352 20.23 -13.04 -8.64
CA LYS A 352 19.13 -12.28 -9.26
C LYS A 352 19.26 -10.77 -9.06
N THR A 353 19.87 -10.36 -7.95
CA THR A 353 20.13 -8.94 -7.65
C THR A 353 21.08 -8.33 -8.68
N ASP A 354 22.10 -9.08 -9.08
CA ASP A 354 23.07 -8.63 -10.08
C ASP A 354 22.42 -8.43 -11.44
N THR A 355 21.52 -9.33 -11.85
CA THR A 355 20.76 -9.20 -13.10
C THR A 355 19.90 -7.92 -13.10
N VAL A 356 19.16 -7.67 -12.01
CA VAL A 356 18.34 -6.45 -11.88
C VAL A 356 19.22 -5.19 -11.96
N TRP A 357 20.38 -5.20 -11.28
CA TRP A 357 21.33 -4.09 -11.31
C TRP A 357 21.95 -3.84 -12.69
N GLN A 358 22.30 -4.91 -13.41
CA GLN A 358 22.77 -4.82 -14.79
C GLN A 358 21.70 -4.24 -15.72
N ASN A 359 20.45 -4.69 -15.58
CA ASN A 359 19.34 -4.18 -16.38
C ASN A 359 19.04 -2.71 -16.05
N LEU A 360 19.14 -2.32 -14.78
CA LEU A 360 19.00 -0.93 -14.33
C LEU A 360 20.11 -0.04 -14.92
N LYS A 361 21.38 -0.49 -14.91
CA LYS A 361 22.50 0.25 -15.53
C LYS A 361 22.32 0.48 -17.03
N ARG A 362 21.62 -0.43 -17.72
CA ARG A 362 21.28 -0.31 -19.14
C ARG A 362 20.02 0.51 -19.40
N LEU A 363 19.39 1.04 -18.35
CA LEU A 363 18.13 1.81 -18.39
C LEU A 363 16.94 1.00 -18.94
N GLY A 364 17.03 -0.33 -18.87
CA GLY A 364 15.99 -1.24 -19.32
C GLY A 364 15.84 -1.35 -20.83
N ARG A 365 14.84 -2.13 -21.22
CA ARG A 365 14.41 -2.30 -22.60
C ARG A 365 13.34 -1.26 -22.92
N THR A 366 13.58 -0.44 -23.94
CA THR A 366 12.59 0.54 -24.42
C THR A 366 11.34 -0.18 -24.93
N THR A 367 10.18 0.25 -24.44
CA THR A 367 8.86 -0.23 -24.84
C THR A 367 8.19 0.73 -25.80
N ASP A 368 8.39 2.03 -25.61
CA ASP A 368 7.85 3.07 -26.48
C ASP A 368 8.80 4.28 -26.50
N TYR A 369 8.90 4.91 -27.67
CA TYR A 369 9.69 6.10 -27.89
C TYR A 369 8.99 7.03 -28.86
N ASN A 370 8.76 8.25 -28.42
CA ASN A 370 8.23 9.32 -29.26
C ASN A 370 9.17 10.52 -29.22
N HIS A 371 9.19 11.28 -30.32
CA HIS A 371 9.80 12.59 -30.35
C HIS A 371 9.03 13.52 -31.28
N ASN A 372 9.17 14.82 -31.03
CA ASN A 372 8.75 15.88 -31.91
C ASN A 372 9.93 16.84 -32.10
N MET A 373 10.10 17.32 -33.32
CA MET A 373 11.10 18.32 -33.67
C MET A 373 10.42 19.42 -34.47
N ASN A 374 10.36 20.62 -33.90
CA ASN A 374 9.81 21.79 -34.54
C ASN A 374 10.94 22.75 -34.90
N ILE A 375 10.94 23.22 -36.14
CA ILE A 375 11.86 24.25 -36.62
C ILE A 375 11.03 25.43 -37.09
N THR A 376 11.20 26.57 -36.45
CA THR A 376 10.50 27.81 -36.78
C THR A 376 11.49 28.80 -37.39
N TYR A 377 11.15 29.36 -38.54
CA TYR A 377 11.91 30.42 -39.21
C TYR A 377 11.02 31.65 -39.38
N ASN A 378 11.41 32.79 -38.78
CA ASN A 378 10.67 34.06 -38.80
C ASN A 378 11.38 35.16 -39.59
#